data_AF-A0A355SBZ0-F1
#
_entry.id   AF-A0A355SBZ0-F1
#
_cell.length_a   1.000
_cell.length_b   1.000
_cell.length_c   1.000
_cell.angle_alpha   90.00
_cell.angle_beta   90.00
_cell.angle_gamma   90.00
#
_symmetry.space_group_name_H-M   'P 1'
#
loop_
_entity.id
_entity.type
_entity.pdbx_description
1 polymer ?
#
loop_
_entity_poly.entity_id
_entity_poly.type
_entity_poly.pdbx_seq_one_letter_code
_entity_poly.pdbx_strand_id
1 'polypeptide(L)'
;MKTLYSWVIATHVTAVLFIASPSADAQLAASGTPGDRAVYTIGNGASIEPGLGNSVAHNFATTAVDDTADSFDLQAGGAVNLTAGHHLVLYGTRYLNTNPGIATRAGLDNTILINGSPISYGAASSYSRDGNNNNNFVRGGSIVEVAQGDSVGFESKRSDNNPQNSIAQQDADLQLVKLDDSLSYLRLSASADAANLISATSAGPSVVSYDVQDEIDAGFTHASGTSDITLDEAGRYLVFANTGFRISGGNRHRQAITQRLAINGTPVEDSSTVVYIRYAASGDGLGGLMVTGASSVGTIIQTTADNSVLNVEVLRDNNPATTNTAVALEAALTGLTILKLPNYGEVIRLSGPPQDINAAQGNPETALDLSDVSPISNASFGYDAGSSATQVTVNKDGDYLFLAS
;
A
#
# COMPACT_ATOMS: atom_id res chain seq x y z
N MET A 1 -55.00 43.37 -67.95
CA MET A 1 -54.51 41.97 -67.99
C MET A 1 -53.15 41.95 -68.65
N LYS A 2 -52.07 41.76 -67.88
CA LYS A 2 -50.76 41.31 -68.35
C LYS A 2 -50.17 40.44 -67.24
N THR A 3 -50.27 39.14 -67.43
CA THR A 3 -49.63 38.11 -66.63
C THR A 3 -48.14 38.07 -66.96
N LEU A 4 -47.29 38.16 -65.94
CA LEU A 4 -45.85 37.92 -66.03
C LEU A 4 -45.53 36.65 -65.23
N TYR A 5 -44.98 35.67 -65.92
CA TYR A 5 -44.45 34.43 -65.35
C TYR A 5 -43.10 34.72 -64.66
N SER A 6 -42.94 34.31 -63.40
CA SER A 6 -41.61 34.21 -62.77
C SER A 6 -41.20 32.75 -62.65
N TRP A 7 -40.04 32.43 -63.22
CA TRP A 7 -39.38 31.14 -63.13
C TRP A 7 -38.75 30.92 -61.76
N VAL A 8 -38.78 29.66 -61.32
CA VAL A 8 -38.25 29.10 -60.07
C VAL A 8 -36.73 28.96 -60.15
N ILE A 9 -36.02 29.22 -59.05
CA ILE A 9 -34.72 28.58 -58.76
C ILE A 9 -34.80 27.99 -57.36
N ALA A 10 -34.93 26.66 -57.28
CA ALA A 10 -34.87 25.91 -56.03
C ALA A 10 -33.41 25.49 -55.78
N THR A 11 -32.71 26.24 -54.92
CA THR A 11 -31.40 25.84 -54.41
C THR A 11 -31.56 24.70 -53.41
N HIS A 12 -31.06 23.53 -53.76
CA HIS A 12 -30.95 22.37 -52.87
C HIS A 12 -29.77 22.61 -51.92
N VAL A 13 -30.05 22.90 -50.66
CA VAL A 13 -29.04 22.92 -49.60
C VAL A 13 -28.90 21.50 -49.08
N THR A 14 -27.83 20.81 -49.50
CA THR A 14 -27.42 19.54 -48.91
C THR A 14 -26.86 19.83 -47.52
N ALA A 15 -27.64 19.55 -46.47
CA ALA A 15 -27.15 19.58 -45.11
C ALA A 15 -26.18 18.39 -44.92
N VAL A 16 -24.89 18.67 -44.91
CA VAL A 16 -23.87 17.70 -44.51
C VAL A 16 -23.96 17.59 -42.99
N LEU A 17 -24.59 16.52 -42.50
CA LEU A 17 -24.57 16.15 -41.09
C LEU A 17 -23.15 15.69 -40.76
N PHE A 18 -22.36 16.57 -40.15
CA PHE A 18 -21.12 16.18 -39.49
C PHE A 18 -21.48 15.32 -38.27
N ILE A 19 -21.45 14.00 -38.46
CA ILE A 19 -21.35 13.07 -37.34
C ILE A 19 -19.89 13.17 -36.89
N ALA A 20 -19.62 14.07 -35.94
CA ALA A 20 -18.42 13.95 -35.14
C ALA A 20 -18.60 12.66 -34.33
N SER A 21 -17.96 11.58 -34.75
CA SER A 21 -17.69 10.47 -33.85
C SER A 21 -16.93 11.08 -32.66
N PRO A 22 -17.45 11.04 -31.42
CA PRO A 22 -16.59 11.36 -30.30
C PRO A 22 -15.38 10.43 -30.40
N SER A 23 -14.18 10.98 -30.19
CA SER A 23 -13.05 10.17 -29.76
C SER A 23 -13.55 9.24 -28.66
N ALA A 24 -13.24 7.95 -28.75
CA ALA A 24 -13.38 7.06 -27.61
C ALA A 24 -12.32 7.48 -26.57
N ASP A 25 -12.55 8.62 -25.94
CA ASP A 25 -11.91 8.94 -24.68
C ASP A 25 -12.43 7.89 -23.71
N ALA A 26 -11.51 7.24 -22.98
CA ALA A 26 -11.88 6.28 -21.94
C ALA A 26 -12.94 6.93 -21.04
N GLN A 27 -14.05 6.23 -20.82
CA GLN A 27 -15.18 6.75 -20.10
C GLN A 27 -15.45 5.83 -18.91
N LEU A 28 -15.20 6.36 -17.72
CA LEU A 28 -15.60 5.71 -16.48
C LEU A 28 -17.09 5.29 -16.51
N ALA A 29 -17.36 4.01 -16.21
CA ALA A 29 -18.70 3.46 -16.17
C ALA A 29 -19.56 4.15 -15.09
N ALA A 30 -20.88 4.03 -15.21
CA ALA A 30 -21.81 4.53 -14.20
C ALA A 30 -21.75 3.76 -12.86
N SER A 31 -21.18 2.55 -12.88
CA SER A 31 -20.97 1.68 -11.72
C SER A 31 -19.86 0.68 -12.03
N GLY A 32 -19.05 0.33 -11.05
CA GLY A 32 -17.99 -0.67 -11.21
C GLY A 32 -18.50 -2.11 -11.13
N THR A 33 -17.74 -3.04 -11.70
CA THR A 33 -18.01 -4.48 -11.63
C THR A 33 -17.04 -5.14 -10.65
N PRO A 34 -17.52 -5.82 -9.58
CA PRO A 34 -16.64 -6.53 -8.66
C PRO A 34 -15.74 -7.55 -9.39
N GLY A 35 -14.44 -7.50 -9.11
CA GLY A 35 -13.41 -8.30 -9.76
C GLY A 35 -12.74 -7.62 -10.95
N ASP A 36 -13.23 -6.47 -11.42
CA ASP A 36 -12.49 -5.64 -12.37
C ASP A 36 -11.15 -5.25 -11.76
N ARG A 37 -10.12 -5.22 -12.60
CA ARG A 37 -8.76 -4.89 -12.19
C ARG A 37 -8.04 -4.09 -13.25
N ALA A 38 -7.19 -3.19 -12.80
CA ALA A 38 -6.27 -2.48 -13.67
C ALA A 38 -4.88 -2.41 -13.03
N VAL A 39 -3.86 -2.36 -13.88
CA VAL A 39 -2.48 -2.12 -13.46
C VAL A 39 -1.91 -1.01 -14.32
N TYR A 40 -1.49 0.07 -13.67
CA TYR A 40 -0.85 1.20 -14.29
C TYR A 40 0.59 1.29 -13.85
N THR A 41 1.47 1.66 -14.78
CA THR A 41 2.92 1.70 -14.54
C THR A 41 3.53 3.01 -15.01
N ILE A 42 4.64 3.35 -14.35
CA ILE A 42 5.56 4.41 -14.72
C ILE A 42 6.95 3.77 -14.75
N GLY A 43 7.73 4.05 -15.80
CA GLY A 43 9.15 3.71 -15.83
C GLY A 43 9.95 4.71 -15.00
N ASN A 44 11.07 5.20 -15.56
CA ASN A 44 11.85 6.25 -14.93
C ASN A 44 10.98 7.49 -14.69
N GLY A 45 11.00 7.98 -13.44
CA GLY A 45 10.15 9.10 -13.01
C GLY A 45 10.95 10.25 -12.42
N ALA A 46 10.28 11.06 -11.59
CA ALA A 46 10.89 12.25 -11.01
C ALA A 46 11.90 11.90 -9.90
N SER A 47 12.95 12.71 -9.80
CA SER A 47 13.84 12.70 -8.64
C SER A 47 13.22 13.49 -7.50
N ILE A 48 13.41 13.02 -6.27
CA ILE A 48 13.03 13.75 -5.06
C ILE A 48 14.28 14.39 -4.47
N GLU A 49 14.27 15.71 -4.43
CA GLU A 49 15.40 16.53 -3.94
C GLU A 49 15.68 16.30 -2.44
N PRO A 50 16.91 16.57 -1.97
CA PRO A 50 17.26 16.50 -0.55
C PRO A 50 16.37 17.40 0.32
N GLY A 51 15.97 16.89 1.49
CA GLY A 51 15.20 17.65 2.47
C GLY A 51 13.93 16.91 2.93
N LEU A 52 13.67 16.99 4.23
CA LEU A 52 12.49 16.38 4.85
C LEU A 52 11.22 16.97 4.23
N GLY A 53 10.32 16.10 3.81
CA GLY A 53 9.01 16.47 3.31
C GLY A 53 8.92 16.82 1.83
N ASN A 54 10.04 16.88 1.10
CA ASN A 54 9.99 16.92 -0.36
C ASN A 54 9.29 15.67 -0.89
N SER A 55 8.41 15.83 -1.86
CA SER A 55 7.58 14.74 -2.35
C SER A 55 7.30 14.82 -3.84
N VAL A 56 6.82 13.71 -4.38
CA VAL A 56 6.33 13.56 -5.74
C VAL A 56 5.04 12.74 -5.69
N ALA A 57 3.96 13.30 -6.22
CA ALA A 57 2.77 12.54 -6.58
C ALA A 57 2.99 11.83 -7.91
N HIS A 58 2.60 10.57 -7.99
CA HIS A 58 2.82 9.73 -9.16
C HIS A 58 1.68 9.88 -10.17
N ASN A 59 2.04 10.20 -11.41
CA ASN A 59 1.12 10.31 -12.54
C ASN A 59 1.42 9.16 -13.52
N PHE A 60 0.45 8.28 -13.73
CA PHE A 60 0.64 7.07 -14.54
C PHE A 60 0.58 7.36 -16.04
N ALA A 61 1.35 6.60 -16.82
CA ALA A 61 1.46 6.80 -18.26
C ALA A 61 1.09 5.57 -19.08
N THR A 62 1.20 4.37 -18.50
CA THR A 62 1.05 3.11 -19.22
C THR A 62 0.07 2.19 -18.51
N THR A 63 -0.94 1.71 -19.23
CA THR A 63 -1.80 0.60 -18.80
C THR A 63 -1.12 -0.73 -19.13
N ALA A 64 -0.78 -1.51 -18.09
CA ALA A 64 -0.21 -2.85 -18.22
C ALA A 64 -1.29 -3.94 -18.17
N VAL A 65 -2.34 -3.72 -17.37
CA VAL A 65 -3.56 -4.53 -17.36
C VAL A 65 -4.72 -3.55 -17.40
N ASP A 66 -5.63 -3.77 -18.34
CA ASP A 66 -6.81 -2.94 -18.56
C ASP A 66 -8.04 -3.66 -18.00
N ASP A 67 -8.98 -2.91 -17.44
CA ASP A 67 -10.30 -3.42 -17.12
C ASP A 67 -11.21 -3.32 -18.36
N THR A 68 -12.16 -4.24 -18.48
CA THR A 68 -13.04 -4.30 -19.65
C THR A 68 -14.44 -3.72 -19.39
N ALA A 69 -14.71 -3.33 -18.14
CA ALA A 69 -15.99 -2.80 -17.70
C ALA A 69 -15.89 -1.36 -17.17
N ASP A 70 -14.77 -0.68 -17.44
CA ASP A 70 -14.53 0.73 -17.16
C ASP A 70 -14.82 1.12 -15.69
N SER A 71 -14.50 0.24 -14.75
CA SER A 71 -14.41 0.54 -13.32
C SER A 71 -13.33 1.56 -13.01
N PHE A 72 -12.32 1.65 -13.88
CA PHE A 72 -11.16 2.54 -13.78
C PHE A 72 -11.01 3.36 -15.06
N ASP A 73 -10.56 4.61 -14.91
CA ASP A 73 -10.37 5.49 -16.06
C ASP A 73 -9.09 6.33 -15.92
N LEU A 74 -8.05 5.96 -16.67
CA LEU A 74 -6.77 6.66 -16.71
C LEU A 74 -6.91 7.97 -17.49
N GLN A 75 -6.89 9.09 -16.77
CA GLN A 75 -7.06 10.42 -17.33
C GLN A 75 -5.82 10.91 -18.08
N ALA A 76 -6.04 11.82 -19.03
CA ALA A 76 -4.99 12.62 -19.66
C ALA A 76 -4.28 13.48 -18.59
N GLY A 77 -3.12 13.02 -18.11
CA GLY A 77 -2.41 13.62 -16.97
C GLY A 77 -1.97 12.60 -15.92
N GLY A 78 -2.48 11.37 -15.99
CA GLY A 78 -2.02 10.22 -15.22
C GLY A 78 -2.71 10.00 -13.88
N ALA A 79 -3.75 10.77 -13.57
CA ALA A 79 -4.69 10.43 -12.51
C ALA A 79 -5.60 9.28 -12.95
N VAL A 80 -6.00 8.42 -12.02
CA VAL A 80 -6.91 7.31 -12.30
C VAL A 80 -8.22 7.58 -11.57
N ASN A 81 -9.32 7.73 -12.31
CA ASN A 81 -10.64 7.86 -11.72
C ASN A 81 -11.24 6.49 -11.42
N LEU A 82 -12.04 6.43 -10.37
CA LEU A 82 -12.68 5.24 -9.85
C LEU A 82 -14.20 5.35 -9.94
N THR A 83 -14.87 4.25 -10.26
CA THR A 83 -16.30 4.12 -9.99
C THR A 83 -16.58 4.18 -8.49
N ALA A 84 -17.82 4.45 -8.08
CA ALA A 84 -18.15 4.48 -6.65
C ALA A 84 -17.97 3.11 -5.96
N GLY A 85 -17.66 3.14 -4.66
CA GLY A 85 -17.61 1.95 -3.79
C GLY A 85 -16.20 1.53 -3.40
N HIS A 86 -16.03 0.25 -3.05
CA HIS A 86 -14.83 -0.31 -2.45
C HIS A 86 -13.81 -0.75 -3.49
N HIS A 87 -12.55 -0.40 -3.25
CA HIS A 87 -11.42 -0.73 -4.10
C HIS A 87 -10.24 -1.19 -3.25
N LEU A 88 -9.62 -2.29 -3.67
CA LEU A 88 -8.28 -2.63 -3.22
C LEU A 88 -7.28 -1.79 -4.03
N VAL A 89 -6.45 -1.03 -3.32
CA VAL A 89 -5.40 -0.19 -3.90
C VAL A 89 -4.07 -0.71 -3.41
N LEU A 90 -3.23 -1.16 -4.34
CA LEU A 90 -1.85 -1.56 -4.08
C LEU A 90 -0.93 -0.67 -4.90
N TYR A 91 0.23 -0.34 -4.35
CA TYR A 91 1.23 0.41 -5.08
C TYR A 91 2.63 -0.12 -4.83
N GLY A 92 3.56 0.27 -5.69
CA GLY A 92 4.97 0.21 -5.35
C GLY A 92 5.84 1.16 -6.13
N THR A 93 7.04 1.35 -5.58
CA THR A 93 8.08 2.19 -6.19
C THR A 93 9.45 1.61 -5.94
N ARG A 94 10.35 1.86 -6.90
CA ARG A 94 11.80 1.74 -6.71
C ARG A 94 12.48 3.08 -6.94
N TYR A 95 13.25 3.52 -5.95
CA TYR A 95 14.11 4.70 -6.04
C TYR A 95 15.58 4.34 -5.79
N LEU A 96 16.51 4.99 -6.50
CA LEU A 96 17.96 4.87 -6.28
C LEU A 96 18.52 6.16 -5.69
N ASN A 97 19.47 6.05 -4.77
CA ASN A 97 20.31 7.20 -4.41
C ASN A 97 21.12 7.64 -5.64
N THR A 98 21.08 8.94 -5.96
CA THR A 98 21.79 9.49 -7.13
C THR A 98 23.29 9.67 -6.89
N ASN A 99 23.73 9.65 -5.63
CA ASN A 99 25.14 9.73 -5.26
C ASN A 99 25.56 8.59 -4.31
N PRO A 100 25.61 7.33 -4.81
CA PRO A 100 25.87 6.16 -3.97
C PRO A 100 27.31 6.11 -3.40
N GLY A 101 28.27 6.85 -3.97
CA GLY A 101 29.68 6.81 -3.56
C GLY A 101 30.02 7.60 -2.29
N ILE A 102 29.13 8.48 -1.83
CA ILE A 102 29.20 9.14 -0.53
C ILE A 102 28.29 8.33 0.40
N ALA A 103 28.64 8.19 1.68
CA ALA A 103 27.86 7.47 2.69
C ALA A 103 26.51 8.16 2.98
N THR A 104 25.66 8.22 1.95
CA THR A 104 24.37 8.88 1.91
C THR A 104 23.29 7.87 2.19
N ARG A 105 22.29 8.31 2.94
CA ARG A 105 21.12 7.53 3.33
C ARG A 105 19.89 8.30 2.88
N ALA A 106 18.83 7.57 2.59
CA ALA A 106 17.54 8.17 2.29
C ALA A 106 16.42 7.36 2.96
N GLY A 107 15.41 8.08 3.44
CA GLY A 107 14.14 7.54 3.89
C GLY A 107 13.05 7.94 2.92
N LEU A 108 12.17 7.02 2.61
CA LEU A 108 11.04 7.24 1.72
C LEU A 108 9.77 6.70 2.37
N ASP A 109 8.75 7.54 2.46
CA ASP A 109 7.41 7.15 2.86
C ASP A 109 6.51 7.25 1.62
N ASN A 110 5.71 6.23 1.37
CA ASN A 110 4.65 6.27 0.38
C ASN A 110 3.28 6.30 1.07
N THR A 111 2.35 7.07 0.53
CA THR A 111 0.97 7.19 1.04
C THR A 111 -0.02 7.26 -0.13
N ILE A 112 -1.19 6.64 0.03
CA ILE A 112 -2.26 6.71 -0.98
C ILE A 112 -2.85 8.12 -0.98
N LEU A 113 -3.14 8.62 -2.18
CA LEU A 113 -3.85 9.87 -2.41
C LEU A 113 -5.26 9.59 -2.93
N ILE A 114 -6.27 10.21 -2.32
CA ILE A 114 -7.62 10.31 -2.86
C ILE A 114 -7.90 11.78 -3.17
N ASN A 115 -8.24 12.09 -4.43
CA ASN A 115 -8.40 13.47 -4.90
C ASN A 115 -7.20 14.37 -4.56
N GLY A 116 -5.99 13.81 -4.68
CA GLY A 116 -4.72 14.48 -4.36
C GLY A 116 -4.43 14.68 -2.87
N SER A 117 -5.30 14.21 -1.97
CA SER A 117 -5.12 14.31 -0.53
C SER A 117 -4.64 12.99 0.05
N PRO A 118 -3.59 12.97 0.89
CA PRO A 118 -3.11 11.75 1.51
C PRO A 118 -4.13 11.22 2.53
N ILE A 119 -4.26 9.90 2.60
CA ILE A 119 -5.05 9.19 3.60
C ILE A 119 -4.15 8.46 4.59
N SER A 120 -4.63 8.22 5.80
CA SER A 120 -3.85 7.53 6.85
C SER A 120 -3.65 6.04 6.60
N TYR A 121 -4.43 5.46 5.68
CA TYR A 121 -4.39 4.05 5.33
C TYR A 121 -3.43 3.76 4.18
N GLY A 122 -2.76 2.61 4.24
CA GLY A 122 -1.87 2.14 3.20
C GLY A 122 -0.53 2.87 3.15
N ALA A 123 -0.08 3.50 4.24
CA ALA A 123 1.26 4.06 4.30
C ALA A 123 2.32 2.94 4.42
N ALA A 124 3.46 3.09 3.74
CA ALA A 124 4.61 2.18 3.83
C ALA A 124 5.92 2.94 3.69
N SER A 125 7.00 2.46 4.30
CA SER A 125 8.29 3.15 4.27
C SER A 125 9.48 2.26 3.95
N SER A 126 10.53 2.85 3.40
CA SER A 126 11.82 2.22 3.21
C SER A 126 12.98 3.10 3.70
N TYR A 127 14.12 2.43 3.84
CA TYR A 127 15.40 3.05 4.17
C TYR A 127 16.48 2.50 3.25
N SER A 128 17.21 3.39 2.56
CA SER A 128 18.41 3.02 1.82
C SER A 128 19.67 3.48 2.54
N ARG A 129 20.76 2.73 2.34
CA ARG A 129 22.05 2.96 2.99
C ARG A 129 23.20 2.76 2.02
N ASP A 130 24.01 3.81 1.86
CA ASP A 130 25.34 3.79 1.22
C ASP A 130 25.39 3.14 -0.18
N GLY A 131 26.61 2.96 -0.72
CA GLY A 131 26.83 2.60 -2.13
C GLY A 131 26.54 1.16 -2.49
N ASN A 132 26.31 0.29 -1.50
CA ASN A 132 26.06 -1.14 -1.73
C ASN A 132 24.58 -1.52 -1.55
N ASN A 133 23.76 -0.66 -0.93
CA ASN A 133 22.31 -0.83 -0.78
C ASN A 133 21.58 0.52 -0.95
N ASN A 134 21.66 1.05 -2.17
CA ASN A 134 21.15 2.36 -2.53
C ASN A 134 19.68 2.36 -2.98
N ASN A 135 18.98 1.22 -2.85
CA ASN A 135 17.61 1.04 -3.28
C ASN A 135 16.62 1.40 -2.17
N ASN A 136 15.57 2.12 -2.53
CA ASN A 136 14.36 2.28 -1.76
C ASN A 136 13.26 1.51 -2.50
N PHE A 137 12.92 0.33 -2.00
CA PHE A 137 11.75 -0.43 -2.45
C PHE A 137 10.64 -0.19 -1.44
N VAL A 138 9.53 0.37 -1.90
CA VAL A 138 8.35 0.59 -1.06
C VAL A 138 7.18 -0.07 -1.75
N ARG A 139 6.47 -0.92 -1.01
CA ARG A 139 5.25 -1.61 -1.43
C ARG A 139 4.24 -1.42 -0.31
N GLY A 140 3.02 -1.08 -0.67
CA GLY A 140 1.96 -0.83 0.30
C GLY A 140 0.60 -0.90 -0.35
N GLY A 141 -0.44 -0.80 0.45
CA GLY A 141 -1.80 -0.82 -0.04
C GLY A 141 -2.83 -0.84 1.06
N SER A 142 -4.08 -0.65 0.66
CA SER A 142 -5.22 -0.57 1.55
C SER A 142 -6.52 -0.78 0.76
N ILE A 143 -7.62 -0.89 1.49
CA ILE A 143 -8.97 -0.86 0.94
C ILE A 143 -9.52 0.54 1.14
N VAL A 144 -10.02 1.16 0.06
CA VAL A 144 -10.64 2.49 0.09
C VAL A 144 -12.08 2.40 -0.38
N GLU A 145 -12.94 3.24 0.18
CA GLU A 145 -14.26 3.55 -0.37
C GLU A 145 -14.20 4.95 -0.97
N VAL A 146 -14.76 5.11 -2.17
CA VAL A 146 -14.71 6.36 -2.92
C VAL A 146 -16.07 6.69 -3.54
N ALA A 147 -16.29 7.97 -3.83
CA ALA A 147 -17.42 8.42 -4.62
C ALA A 147 -17.13 8.25 -6.12
N GLN A 148 -18.19 8.27 -6.93
CA GLN A 148 -18.08 8.17 -8.39
C GLN A 148 -17.19 9.31 -8.94
N GLY A 149 -16.13 8.93 -9.66
CA GLY A 149 -15.23 9.86 -10.31
C GLY A 149 -14.14 10.43 -9.40
N ASP A 150 -14.05 9.98 -8.15
CA ASP A 150 -12.90 10.27 -7.31
C ASP A 150 -11.63 9.69 -7.96
N SER A 151 -10.53 10.42 -7.80
CA SER A 151 -9.23 10.03 -8.33
C SER A 151 -8.37 9.36 -7.26
N VAL A 152 -7.64 8.31 -7.66
CA VAL A 152 -6.66 7.62 -6.83
C VAL A 152 -5.26 7.76 -7.41
N GLY A 153 -4.29 7.85 -6.51
CA GLY A 153 -2.88 7.77 -6.81
C GLY A 153 -2.10 7.51 -5.52
N PHE A 154 -0.81 7.79 -5.53
CA PHE A 154 -0.02 7.79 -4.32
C PHE A 154 1.12 8.81 -4.42
N GLU A 155 1.65 9.22 -3.27
CA GLU A 155 2.77 10.13 -3.14
C GLU A 155 3.97 9.39 -2.56
N SER A 156 5.17 9.67 -3.07
CA SER A 156 6.44 9.34 -2.43
C SER A 156 7.04 10.58 -1.80
N LYS A 157 7.39 10.52 -0.51
CA LYS A 157 7.85 11.66 0.29
C LYS A 157 9.11 11.31 1.07
N ARG A 158 10.07 12.24 1.11
CA ARG A 158 11.28 12.13 1.92
C ARG A 158 10.92 12.17 3.40
N SER A 159 11.29 11.12 4.12
CA SER A 159 11.15 11.02 5.59
C SER A 159 12.46 11.25 6.35
N ASP A 160 13.53 11.57 5.62
CA ASP A 160 14.84 11.87 6.18
C ASP A 160 15.27 13.33 5.98
N ASN A 161 16.27 13.74 6.75
CA ASN A 161 16.83 15.10 6.71
C ASN A 161 18.19 15.20 5.98
N ASN A 162 18.55 14.26 5.11
CA ASN A 162 19.80 14.30 4.36
C ASN A 162 19.81 15.52 3.41
N PRO A 163 20.79 16.43 3.52
CA PRO A 163 20.85 17.63 2.69
C PRO A 163 21.61 17.42 1.36
N GLN A 164 22.18 16.25 1.10
CA GLN A 164 23.17 16.06 0.01
C GLN A 164 22.75 15.07 -1.08
N ASN A 165 21.74 14.24 -0.84
CA ASN A 165 21.38 13.14 -1.74
C ASN A 165 19.95 13.30 -2.23
N SER A 166 19.77 13.35 -3.54
CA SER A 166 18.47 13.11 -4.17
C SER A 166 18.27 11.61 -4.39
N ILE A 167 17.01 11.21 -4.54
CA ILE A 167 16.66 9.84 -4.93
C ILE A 167 15.91 9.90 -6.26
N ALA A 168 16.24 9.01 -7.19
CA ALA A 168 15.67 8.97 -8.54
C ALA A 168 14.81 7.73 -8.76
N GLN A 169 13.55 7.94 -9.17
CA GLN A 169 12.62 6.85 -9.48
C GLN A 169 13.11 6.04 -10.68
N GLN A 170 13.12 4.71 -10.52
CA GLN A 170 13.36 3.76 -11.61
C GLN A 170 12.05 3.25 -12.19
N ASP A 171 11.08 2.99 -11.31
CA ASP A 171 9.78 2.46 -11.68
C ASP A 171 8.77 2.70 -10.55
N ALA A 172 7.50 2.69 -10.92
CA ALA A 172 6.36 2.73 -10.03
C ALA A 172 5.17 2.00 -10.66
N ASP A 173 4.31 1.42 -9.83
CA ASP A 173 3.05 0.82 -10.27
C ASP A 173 1.91 1.05 -9.27
N LEU A 174 0.70 1.10 -9.83
CA LEU A 174 -0.58 1.16 -9.13
C LEU A 174 -1.43 0.00 -9.63
N GLN A 175 -1.92 -0.81 -8.71
CA GLN A 175 -2.76 -1.96 -9.00
C GLN A 175 -4.08 -1.78 -8.26
N LEU A 176 -5.17 -1.97 -8.99
CA LEU A 176 -6.52 -1.71 -8.50
C LEU A 176 -7.39 -2.94 -8.70
N VAL A 177 -8.26 -3.21 -7.74
CA VAL A 177 -9.35 -4.20 -7.88
C VAL A 177 -10.64 -3.60 -7.35
N LYS A 178 -11.71 -3.61 -8.15
CA LYS A 178 -13.06 -3.26 -7.68
C LYS A 178 -13.56 -4.39 -6.79
N LEU A 179 -13.89 -4.08 -5.55
CA LEU A 179 -14.40 -5.07 -4.61
C LEU A 179 -15.95 -5.07 -4.62
N ASP A 180 -16.53 -6.13 -4.07
CA ASP A 180 -17.98 -6.29 -3.97
C ASP A 180 -18.52 -5.50 -2.78
N ASP A 181 -19.27 -4.43 -3.06
CA ASP A 181 -19.83 -3.53 -2.05
C ASP A 181 -20.87 -4.19 -1.14
N SER A 182 -21.27 -5.44 -1.40
CA SER A 182 -22.16 -6.21 -0.52
C SER A 182 -21.43 -6.98 0.59
N LEU A 183 -20.10 -7.00 0.57
CA LEU A 183 -19.29 -7.63 1.61
C LEU A 183 -19.15 -6.71 2.83
N SER A 184 -18.57 -7.23 3.92
CA SER A 184 -18.35 -6.46 5.14
C SER A 184 -16.94 -5.91 5.22
N TYR A 185 -16.84 -4.62 5.51
CA TYR A 185 -15.62 -3.85 5.62
C TYR A 185 -15.46 -3.21 7.00
N LEU A 186 -14.21 -2.89 7.33
CA LEU A 186 -13.86 -2.07 8.47
C LEU A 186 -12.67 -1.18 8.10
N ARG A 187 -12.75 0.11 8.41
CA ARG A 187 -11.67 1.10 8.22
C ARG A 187 -11.52 1.97 9.46
N LEU A 188 -10.34 1.88 10.09
CA LEU A 188 -10.02 2.52 11.36
C LEU A 188 -8.68 3.28 11.30
N SER A 189 -8.64 4.51 11.76
CA SER A 189 -7.41 5.30 11.82
C SER A 189 -7.20 5.99 13.18
N ALA A 190 -6.01 6.54 13.38
CA ALA A 190 -5.70 7.39 14.52
C ALA A 190 -5.92 8.86 14.14
N SER A 191 -6.57 9.64 15.01
CA SER A 191 -6.82 11.08 14.78
C SER A 191 -5.66 11.98 15.23
N ALA A 192 -4.83 11.49 16.16
CA ALA A 192 -3.77 12.27 16.78
C ALA A 192 -2.56 11.41 17.17
N ASP A 193 -1.38 12.03 17.12
CA ASP A 193 -0.14 11.37 17.53
C ASP A 193 -0.20 10.96 19.00
N ALA A 194 0.21 9.72 19.29
CA ALA A 194 0.31 9.22 20.66
C ALA A 194 1.78 9.16 21.10
N ALA A 195 2.13 9.97 22.10
CA ALA A 195 3.42 9.83 22.75
C ALA A 195 3.51 8.47 23.47
N ASN A 196 4.69 7.84 23.43
CA ASN A 196 4.97 6.59 24.15
C ASN A 196 4.11 5.38 23.75
N LEU A 197 3.76 5.22 22.46
CA LEU A 197 3.21 3.95 21.94
C LEU A 197 4.06 2.75 22.42
N ILE A 198 5.39 2.87 22.31
CA ILE A 198 6.32 1.98 23.02
C ILE A 198 7.09 2.83 24.02
N SER A 199 6.93 2.53 25.31
CA SER A 199 7.64 3.24 26.38
C SER A 199 9.15 3.00 26.34
N ALA A 200 9.91 3.95 26.88
CA ALA A 200 11.38 3.87 26.91
C ALA A 200 11.91 2.64 27.68
N THR A 201 11.10 2.05 28.57
CA THR A 201 11.46 0.93 29.43
C THR A 201 10.91 -0.43 28.98
N SER A 202 10.14 -0.50 27.89
CA SER A 202 9.56 -1.75 27.38
C SER A 202 10.05 -2.07 25.96
N ALA A 203 10.22 -3.35 25.62
CA ALA A 203 10.48 -3.80 24.25
C ALA A 203 9.19 -4.11 23.47
N GLY A 204 8.03 -3.96 24.10
CA GLY A 204 6.74 -4.43 23.60
C GLY A 204 6.37 -5.84 24.10
N PRO A 205 5.26 -6.43 23.63
CA PRO A 205 4.35 -5.82 22.66
C PRO A 205 3.58 -4.62 23.24
N SER A 206 3.28 -3.66 22.37
CA SER A 206 2.35 -2.58 22.63
C SER A 206 1.29 -2.61 21.54
N VAL A 207 0.04 -2.37 21.89
CA VAL A 207 -1.09 -2.45 20.96
C VAL A 207 -1.38 -1.09 20.35
N VAL A 208 -1.74 -1.08 19.07
CA VAL A 208 -2.14 0.14 18.35
C VAL A 208 -3.63 0.35 18.57
N SER A 209 -4.02 1.56 18.99
CA SER A 209 -5.42 1.94 19.20
C SER A 209 -5.91 2.87 18.10
N TYR A 210 -7.20 2.83 17.81
CA TYR A 210 -7.84 3.62 16.76
C TYR A 210 -9.05 4.36 17.31
N ASP A 211 -9.14 5.66 17.10
CA ASP A 211 -10.23 6.51 17.57
C ASP A 211 -11.12 7.05 16.44
N VAL A 212 -10.65 7.00 15.20
CA VAL A 212 -11.45 7.26 14.00
C VAL A 212 -12.03 5.95 13.49
N GLN A 213 -13.34 5.96 13.25
CA GLN A 213 -14.10 4.83 12.69
C GLN A 213 -14.74 5.30 11.40
N ASP A 214 -14.00 5.21 10.28
CA ASP A 214 -14.53 5.63 8.98
C ASP A 214 -15.58 4.63 8.47
N GLU A 215 -15.43 3.34 8.81
CA GLU A 215 -16.37 2.29 8.45
C GLU A 215 -16.31 1.11 9.43
N ILE A 216 -17.49 0.60 9.82
CA ILE A 216 -17.66 -0.63 10.61
C ILE A 216 -18.96 -1.31 10.15
N ASP A 217 -18.85 -2.33 9.32
CA ASP A 217 -19.99 -3.15 8.91
C ASP A 217 -20.33 -4.25 9.92
N ALA A 218 -21.48 -4.90 9.72
CA ALA A 218 -22.05 -5.93 10.60
C ALA A 218 -21.19 -7.17 10.86
N GLY A 219 -20.04 -7.33 10.19
CA GLY A 219 -19.06 -8.40 10.44
C GLY A 219 -17.99 -8.05 11.46
N PHE A 220 -18.02 -6.83 12.03
CA PHE A 220 -17.00 -6.32 12.92
C PHE A 220 -17.60 -5.54 14.09
N THR A 221 -16.93 -5.65 15.24
CA THR A 221 -17.19 -4.78 16.40
C THR A 221 -15.89 -4.11 16.84
N HIS A 222 -15.93 -2.79 17.08
CA HIS A 222 -14.81 -2.01 17.60
C HIS A 222 -15.30 -0.81 18.41
N ALA A 223 -14.61 -0.50 19.52
CA ALA A 223 -14.87 0.69 20.32
C ALA A 223 -13.81 1.77 20.05
N SER A 224 -14.25 2.99 19.72
CA SER A 224 -13.35 4.12 19.48
C SER A 224 -12.40 4.36 20.66
N GLY A 225 -11.11 4.53 20.35
CA GLY A 225 -10.03 4.72 21.30
C GLY A 225 -9.45 3.42 21.86
N THR A 226 -9.90 2.25 21.38
CA THR A 226 -9.38 0.94 21.81
C THR A 226 -8.53 0.29 20.71
N SER A 227 -7.84 -0.79 21.06
CA SER A 227 -7.04 -1.61 20.14
C SER A 227 -7.75 -2.88 19.66
N ASP A 228 -8.86 -3.24 20.29
CA ASP A 228 -9.50 -4.54 20.13
C ASP A 228 -10.52 -4.49 19.01
N ILE A 229 -10.23 -5.21 17.92
CA ILE A 229 -11.16 -5.39 16.81
C ILE A 229 -11.75 -6.79 16.92
N THR A 230 -13.05 -6.90 17.18
CA THR A 230 -13.74 -8.19 17.16
C THR A 230 -14.11 -8.55 15.73
N LEU A 231 -13.66 -9.73 15.30
CA LEU A 231 -14.06 -10.40 14.08
C LEU A 231 -15.28 -11.26 14.43
N ASP A 232 -16.48 -10.77 14.10
CA ASP A 232 -17.72 -11.24 14.75
C ASP A 232 -18.08 -12.68 14.36
N GLU A 233 -17.66 -13.14 13.19
CA GLU A 233 -17.87 -14.53 12.76
C GLU A 233 -16.55 -15.23 12.38
N ALA A 234 -16.53 -16.56 12.42
CA ALA A 234 -15.44 -17.33 11.86
C ALA A 234 -15.30 -17.06 10.33
N GLY A 235 -14.08 -17.20 9.80
CA GLY A 235 -13.84 -17.05 8.37
C GLY A 235 -12.46 -16.50 8.04
N ARG A 236 -12.32 -16.01 6.80
CA ARG A 236 -11.08 -15.40 6.29
C ARG A 236 -11.25 -13.89 6.17
N TYR A 237 -10.17 -13.18 6.42
CA TYR A 237 -10.14 -11.73 6.41
C TYR A 237 -8.90 -11.24 5.66
N LEU A 238 -9.09 -10.37 4.66
CA LEU A 238 -8.01 -9.63 4.04
C LEU A 238 -7.74 -8.40 4.90
N VAL A 239 -6.53 -8.31 5.45
CA VAL A 239 -6.13 -7.27 6.40
C VAL A 239 -4.98 -6.47 5.82
N PHE A 240 -5.15 -5.15 5.77
CA PHE A 240 -4.06 -4.21 5.58
C PHE A 240 -3.92 -3.34 6.82
N ALA A 241 -2.74 -3.32 7.42
CA ALA A 241 -2.46 -2.50 8.58
C ALA A 241 -1.14 -1.77 8.40
N ASN A 242 -1.13 -0.46 8.65
CA ASN A 242 0.06 0.34 8.73
C ASN A 242 0.10 1.13 10.04
N THR A 243 1.28 1.21 10.64
CA THR A 243 1.52 2.03 11.84
C THR A 243 2.71 2.95 11.58
N GLY A 244 2.49 4.24 11.81
CA GLY A 244 3.49 5.27 11.72
C GLY A 244 4.25 5.43 13.02
N PHE A 245 5.56 5.69 12.93
CA PHE A 245 6.44 5.81 14.09
C PHE A 245 7.35 7.02 14.01
N ARG A 246 7.63 7.60 15.19
CA ARG A 246 8.79 8.49 15.40
C ARG A 246 9.46 8.22 16.74
N ILE A 247 10.71 8.63 16.87
CA ILE A 247 11.39 8.66 18.18
C ILE A 247 10.93 9.87 18.97
N SER A 248 10.36 9.65 20.15
CA SER A 248 9.66 10.67 20.92
C SER A 248 10.38 11.11 22.20
N GLY A 249 11.33 10.32 22.69
CA GLY A 249 12.02 10.65 23.94
C GLY A 249 13.15 9.70 24.32
N GLY A 250 13.70 9.94 25.51
CA GLY A 250 14.80 9.15 26.06
C GLY A 250 16.16 9.44 25.41
N ASN A 251 17.04 8.44 25.33
CA ASN A 251 18.38 8.60 24.74
C ASN A 251 18.36 8.68 23.20
N ARG A 252 17.18 8.51 22.59
CA ARG A 252 16.95 8.77 21.15
C ARG A 252 17.84 7.93 20.22
N HIS A 253 18.06 6.67 20.59
CA HIS A 253 18.76 5.71 19.73
C HIS A 253 17.90 5.33 18.52
N ARG A 254 18.55 4.93 17.42
CA ARG A 254 17.91 4.25 16.27
C ARG A 254 17.02 3.10 16.76
N GLN A 255 15.90 2.86 16.10
CA GLN A 255 14.99 1.75 16.43
C GLN A 255 14.72 0.92 15.19
N ALA A 256 14.75 -0.41 15.30
CA ALA A 256 14.00 -1.27 14.39
C ALA A 256 12.72 -1.69 15.12
N ILE A 257 11.58 -1.42 14.48
CA ILE A 257 10.26 -1.63 15.05
C ILE A 257 9.57 -2.67 14.19
N THR A 258 9.15 -3.75 14.83
CA THR A 258 8.37 -4.82 14.21
C THR A 258 6.89 -4.58 14.49
N GLN A 259 6.10 -4.42 13.44
CA GLN A 259 4.65 -4.54 13.50
C GLN A 259 4.26 -5.99 13.22
N ARG A 260 3.22 -6.51 13.89
CA ARG A 260 2.61 -7.79 13.57
C ARG A 260 1.12 -7.81 13.90
N LEU A 261 0.40 -8.80 13.39
CA LEU A 261 -0.98 -9.09 13.79
C LEU A 261 -1.01 -10.13 14.92
N ALA A 262 -2.02 -10.04 15.79
CA ALA A 262 -2.29 -11.06 16.80
C ALA A 262 -3.80 -11.36 16.86
N ILE A 263 -4.16 -12.64 16.97
CA ILE A 263 -5.54 -13.11 17.18
C ILE A 263 -5.64 -13.69 18.58
N ASN A 264 -6.56 -13.17 19.40
CA ASN A 264 -6.77 -13.57 20.79
C ASN A 264 -5.46 -13.56 21.60
N GLY A 265 -4.63 -12.52 21.39
CA GLY A 265 -3.30 -12.38 22.01
C GLY A 265 -2.21 -13.31 21.49
N THR A 266 -2.51 -14.15 20.49
CA THR A 266 -1.52 -15.03 19.86
C THR A 266 -1.02 -14.40 18.55
N PRO A 267 0.29 -14.23 18.36
CA PRO A 267 0.84 -13.69 17.12
C PRO A 267 0.42 -14.51 15.91
N VAL A 268 0.00 -13.83 14.85
CA VAL A 268 -0.24 -14.45 13.55
C VAL A 268 1.13 -14.62 12.87
N GLU A 269 1.49 -15.86 12.56
CA GLU A 269 2.69 -16.18 11.78
C GLU A 269 2.70 -15.39 10.46
N ASP A 270 3.88 -15.06 9.91
CA ASP A 270 4.05 -14.35 8.62
C ASP A 270 3.21 -13.07 8.47
N SER A 271 3.01 -12.34 9.57
CA SER A 271 2.36 -11.03 9.57
C SER A 271 3.29 -9.91 10.04
N SER A 272 4.58 -10.24 10.22
CA SER A 272 5.56 -9.35 10.82
C SER A 272 6.28 -8.53 9.76
N THR A 273 6.25 -7.20 9.89
CA THR A 273 7.00 -6.28 9.02
C THR A 273 7.84 -5.35 9.89
N VAL A 274 8.98 -4.89 9.35
CA VAL A 274 9.94 -4.07 10.10
C VAL A 274 10.14 -2.74 9.44
N VAL A 275 10.15 -1.68 10.26
CA VAL A 275 10.62 -0.36 9.83
C VAL A 275 11.78 0.08 10.71
N TYR A 276 12.74 0.74 10.09
CA TYR A 276 13.91 1.29 10.77
C TYR A 276 13.81 2.81 10.81
N ILE A 277 13.90 3.41 12.00
CA ILE A 277 13.86 4.87 12.17
C ILE A 277 15.06 5.38 12.98
N ARG A 278 15.44 6.63 12.76
CA ARG A 278 16.57 7.27 13.46
C ARG A 278 16.23 8.66 13.92
N TYR A 279 16.70 9.01 15.12
CA TYR A 279 16.42 10.31 15.67
C TYR A 279 17.05 11.42 14.82
N ALA A 280 16.22 12.40 14.43
CA ALA A 280 16.54 13.47 13.49
C ALA A 280 17.77 14.32 13.87
N ALA A 281 18.14 14.39 15.16
CA ALA A 281 19.30 15.16 15.62
C ALA A 281 20.52 14.31 15.99
N SER A 282 20.60 13.07 15.50
CA SER A 282 21.79 12.22 15.68
C SER A 282 23.00 12.78 14.93
N GLY A 283 24.09 13.13 15.64
CA GLY A 283 25.27 13.78 15.05
C GLY A 283 26.33 12.83 14.48
N ASP A 284 25.96 11.89 13.59
CA ASP A 284 26.94 10.95 13.01
C ASP A 284 27.64 11.45 11.73
N GLY A 285 27.31 12.67 11.27
CA GLY A 285 27.93 13.31 10.10
C GLY A 285 27.54 12.69 8.75
N LEU A 286 26.70 11.66 8.74
CA LEU A 286 26.29 10.91 7.55
C LEU A 286 24.92 11.34 7.00
N GLY A 287 24.18 12.18 7.75
CA GLY A 287 22.83 12.62 7.37
C GLY A 287 21.82 11.46 7.24
N GLY A 288 20.64 11.76 6.69
CA GLY A 288 19.62 10.76 6.34
C GLY A 288 19.00 10.07 7.54
N LEU A 289 18.65 10.86 8.56
CA LEU A 289 18.01 10.38 9.77
C LEU A 289 16.51 10.32 9.51
N MET A 290 15.98 9.10 9.36
CA MET A 290 14.55 8.86 9.17
C MET A 290 13.76 9.31 10.39
N VAL A 291 13.17 10.49 10.27
CA VAL A 291 12.45 11.18 11.35
C VAL A 291 11.15 10.45 11.67
N THR A 292 10.50 9.97 10.61
CA THR A 292 9.28 9.17 10.63
C THR A 292 9.46 7.92 9.75
N GLY A 293 8.57 6.96 9.92
CA GLY A 293 8.40 5.84 8.98
C GLY A 293 7.21 4.98 9.38
N ALA A 294 6.65 4.26 8.42
CA ALA A 294 5.54 3.33 8.60
C ALA A 294 5.99 1.89 8.39
N SER A 295 5.56 1.00 9.28
CA SER A 295 5.55 -0.44 8.99
C SER A 295 4.19 -0.81 8.45
N SER A 296 4.12 -1.64 7.41
CA SER A 296 2.89 -1.98 6.71
C SER A 296 2.81 -3.47 6.41
N VAL A 297 1.67 -4.10 6.67
CA VAL A 297 1.39 -5.50 6.33
C VAL A 297 0.12 -5.58 5.51
N GLY A 298 0.11 -6.43 4.48
CA GLY A 298 -1.07 -6.88 3.76
C GLY A 298 -1.09 -8.40 3.76
N THR A 299 -2.11 -9.03 4.33
CA THR A 299 -2.17 -10.50 4.44
C THR A 299 -3.61 -11.01 4.57
N ILE A 300 -3.78 -12.33 4.40
CA ILE A 300 -5.03 -13.02 4.72
C ILE A 300 -4.86 -13.75 6.05
N ILE A 301 -5.73 -13.45 7.00
CA ILE A 301 -5.83 -14.19 8.27
C ILE A 301 -7.10 -15.06 8.27
N GLN A 302 -7.11 -16.08 9.13
CA GLN A 302 -8.25 -16.96 9.30
C GLN A 302 -8.57 -17.17 10.78
N THR A 303 -9.85 -17.11 11.12
CA THR A 303 -10.39 -17.48 12.42
C THR A 303 -11.30 -18.68 12.29
N THR A 304 -11.27 -19.58 13.27
CA THR A 304 -12.13 -20.77 13.34
C THR A 304 -13.28 -20.61 14.33
N ALA A 305 -13.31 -19.51 15.07
CA ALA A 305 -14.33 -19.19 16.06
C ALA A 305 -14.84 -17.76 15.88
N ASP A 306 -16.12 -17.59 16.13
CA ASP A 306 -16.80 -16.29 16.19
C ASP A 306 -16.21 -15.43 17.32
N ASN A 307 -16.32 -14.11 17.18
CA ASN A 307 -15.84 -13.11 18.14
C ASN A 307 -14.35 -13.23 18.48
N SER A 308 -13.53 -13.61 17.50
CA SER A 308 -12.08 -13.58 17.66
C SER A 308 -11.58 -12.14 17.69
N VAL A 309 -10.66 -11.80 18.59
CA VAL A 309 -10.13 -10.43 18.72
C VAL A 309 -8.82 -10.30 17.95
N LEU A 310 -8.80 -9.40 16.97
CA LEU A 310 -7.60 -8.99 16.25
C LEU A 310 -6.98 -7.76 16.93
N ASN A 311 -5.67 -7.78 17.08
CA ASN A 311 -4.86 -6.61 17.45
C ASN A 311 -3.71 -6.41 16.46
N VAL A 312 -3.34 -5.14 16.27
CA VAL A 312 -2.04 -4.77 15.68
C VAL A 312 -1.08 -4.52 16.85
N GLU A 313 0.00 -5.28 16.89
CA GLU A 313 1.03 -5.20 17.92
C GLU A 313 2.33 -4.64 17.36
N VAL A 314 3.04 -3.88 18.18
CA VAL A 314 4.36 -3.34 17.86
C VAL A 314 5.38 -3.72 18.92
N LEU A 315 6.56 -4.13 18.47
CA LEU A 315 7.71 -4.50 19.29
C LEU A 315 8.96 -3.81 18.75
N ARG A 316 10.01 -3.77 19.55
CA ARG A 316 11.32 -3.29 19.10
C ARG A 316 12.42 -4.29 19.42
N ASP A 317 13.45 -4.28 18.57
CA ASP A 317 14.62 -5.15 18.69
C ASP A 317 15.60 -4.72 19.79
N ASN A 318 15.64 -3.41 20.07
CA ASN A 318 16.59 -2.83 21.01
C ASN A 318 16.31 -3.20 22.47
N ASN A 319 17.38 -3.45 23.22
CA ASN A 319 17.31 -3.59 24.68
C ASN A 319 16.89 -2.26 25.33
N PRO A 320 15.73 -2.19 26.00
CA PRO A 320 15.25 -0.98 26.66
C PRO A 320 16.18 -0.48 27.78
N ALA A 321 16.84 -1.41 28.48
CA ALA A 321 17.68 -1.08 29.64
C ALA A 321 18.92 -0.26 29.25
N THR A 322 19.41 -0.41 28.01
CA THR A 322 20.59 0.32 27.52
C THR A 322 20.22 1.47 26.59
N THR A 323 19.20 1.29 25.75
CA THR A 323 18.81 2.30 24.77
C THR A 323 17.84 3.34 25.31
N ASN A 324 17.05 3.03 26.35
CA ASN A 324 16.10 3.94 27.01
C ASN A 324 15.45 4.95 26.05
N THR A 325 14.86 4.49 24.95
CA THR A 325 14.31 5.36 23.88
C THR A 325 12.81 5.13 23.76
N ALA A 326 12.01 6.18 23.80
CA ALA A 326 10.55 6.07 23.58
C ALA A 326 10.21 6.21 22.10
N VAL A 327 9.20 5.45 21.65
CA VAL A 327 8.63 5.51 20.31
C VAL A 327 7.20 6.01 20.42
N ALA A 328 6.83 6.95 19.55
CA ALA A 328 5.47 7.45 19.43
C ALA A 328 4.82 6.96 18.14
N LEU A 329 3.50 7.01 18.14
CA LEU A 329 2.64 6.81 16.99
C LEU A 329 2.56 8.12 16.17
N GLU A 330 2.66 8.01 14.85
CA GLU A 330 2.37 9.07 13.88
C GLU A 330 0.99 8.82 13.26
N ALA A 331 0.00 9.65 13.58
CA ALA A 331 -1.38 9.41 13.21
C ALA A 331 -1.62 9.45 11.69
N ALA A 332 -0.94 10.37 11.00
CA ALA A 332 -1.04 10.53 9.54
C ALA A 332 -0.54 9.31 8.74
N LEU A 333 0.15 8.37 9.39
CA LEU A 333 0.68 7.15 8.79
C LEU A 333 0.15 5.90 9.51
N THR A 334 -0.94 6.01 10.26
CA THR A 334 -1.52 4.89 11.02
C THR A 334 -2.96 4.63 10.63
N GLY A 335 -3.21 3.43 10.10
CA GLY A 335 -4.53 3.00 9.65
C GLY A 335 -4.63 1.49 9.50
N LEU A 336 -5.86 0.99 9.56
CA LEU A 336 -6.22 -0.41 9.41
C LEU A 336 -7.45 -0.51 8.52
N THR A 337 -7.41 -1.40 7.53
CA THR A 337 -8.56 -1.74 6.70
C THR A 337 -8.72 -3.24 6.57
N ILE A 338 -9.94 -3.74 6.76
CA ILE A 338 -10.25 -5.17 6.75
C ILE A 338 -11.44 -5.42 5.82
N LEU A 339 -11.34 -6.48 5.03
CA LEU A 339 -12.46 -7.08 4.31
C LEU A 339 -12.69 -8.50 4.83
N LYS A 340 -13.93 -8.81 5.21
CA LYS A 340 -14.36 -10.21 5.41
C LYS A 340 -14.48 -10.89 4.04
N LEU A 341 -13.61 -11.86 3.80
CA LEU A 341 -13.60 -12.59 2.54
C LEU A 341 -14.75 -13.61 2.49
N PRO A 342 -15.32 -13.87 1.31
CA PRO A 342 -16.25 -14.97 1.13
C PRO A 342 -15.65 -16.32 1.52
N ASN A 343 -16.52 -17.26 1.89
CA ASN A 343 -16.13 -18.63 2.25
C ASN A 343 -15.67 -19.47 1.04
N TYR A 344 -15.73 -18.92 -0.17
CA TYR A 344 -15.21 -19.53 -1.40
C TYR A 344 -13.86 -18.91 -1.81
N GLY A 345 -13.09 -19.62 -2.64
CA GLY A 345 -11.75 -19.22 -3.06
C GLY A 345 -10.65 -20.01 -2.35
N GLU A 346 -9.56 -20.28 -3.06
CA GLU A 346 -8.41 -21.02 -2.56
C GLU A 346 -7.29 -20.04 -2.22
N VAL A 347 -6.59 -20.29 -1.12
CA VAL A 347 -5.46 -19.48 -0.65
C VAL A 347 -4.30 -20.42 -0.37
N ILE A 348 -3.09 -19.97 -0.66
CA ILE A 348 -1.86 -20.60 -0.21
C ILE A 348 -1.10 -19.57 0.63
N ARG A 349 -0.50 -20.03 1.73
CA ARG A 349 0.41 -19.22 2.54
C ARG A 349 1.74 -19.94 2.60
N LEU A 350 2.81 -19.19 2.31
CA LEU A 350 4.16 -19.69 2.26
C LEU A 350 5.07 -18.81 3.12
N SER A 351 6.06 -19.43 3.74
CA SER A 351 7.04 -18.81 4.61
C SER A 351 8.37 -19.52 4.45
N GLY A 352 9.45 -18.87 4.87
CA GLY A 352 10.77 -19.45 4.77
C GLY A 352 11.72 -18.91 5.82
N PRO A 353 12.93 -19.50 5.88
CA PRO A 353 13.89 -19.17 6.92
C PRO A 353 14.43 -17.75 6.74
N PRO A 354 15.03 -17.16 7.79
CA PRO A 354 15.75 -15.90 7.65
C PRO A 354 16.80 -15.98 6.53
N GLN A 355 16.72 -15.04 5.58
CA GLN A 355 17.56 -15.03 4.39
C GLN A 355 18.38 -13.74 4.30
N ASP A 356 19.69 -13.88 4.11
CA ASP A 356 20.58 -12.75 3.83
C ASP A 356 20.45 -12.33 2.36
N ILE A 357 19.89 -11.14 2.13
CA ILE A 357 19.84 -10.51 0.79
C ILE A 357 21.07 -9.62 0.51
N ASN A 358 22.20 -9.89 1.19
CA ASN A 358 23.39 -9.04 1.24
C ASN A 358 24.33 -9.15 0.01
N ALA A 359 23.95 -9.90 -1.03
CA ALA A 359 24.71 -9.93 -2.28
C ALA A 359 24.65 -8.55 -2.97
N ALA A 360 25.62 -8.25 -3.85
CA ALA A 360 25.58 -7.03 -4.67
C ALA A 360 24.24 -7.00 -5.41
N GLN A 361 23.36 -6.08 -5.00
CA GLN A 361 22.03 -5.94 -5.58
C GLN A 361 22.19 -5.57 -7.06
N GLY A 362 21.74 -6.46 -7.94
CA GLY A 362 21.90 -6.30 -9.36
C GLY A 362 21.63 -7.61 -10.08
N ASN A 363 20.55 -7.61 -10.86
CA ASN A 363 20.20 -8.54 -11.92
C ASN A 363 21.01 -9.86 -11.99
N PRO A 364 20.48 -10.99 -11.49
CA PRO A 364 19.13 -11.15 -10.94
C PRO A 364 19.03 -10.84 -9.44
N GLU A 365 17.85 -10.38 -9.01
CA GLU A 365 17.44 -10.34 -7.61
C GLU A 365 17.53 -11.74 -6.97
N THR A 366 17.79 -11.79 -5.66
CA THR A 366 17.79 -13.08 -4.92
C THR A 366 16.34 -13.49 -4.67
N ALA A 367 15.94 -14.65 -5.20
CA ALA A 367 14.60 -15.19 -4.96
C ALA A 367 14.41 -15.55 -3.48
N LEU A 368 13.20 -15.31 -2.96
CA LEU A 368 12.83 -15.63 -1.59
C LEU A 368 12.75 -17.15 -1.40
N ASP A 369 13.42 -17.65 -0.37
CA ASP A 369 13.28 -19.02 0.09
C ASP A 369 11.94 -19.18 0.82
N LEU A 370 11.13 -20.16 0.43
CA LEU A 370 9.79 -20.45 0.94
C LEU A 370 9.71 -21.84 1.60
N SER A 371 10.85 -22.41 1.98
CA SER A 371 10.98 -23.83 2.38
C SER A 371 10.54 -24.19 3.80
N ASP A 372 10.07 -23.25 4.62
CA ASP A 372 9.58 -23.56 5.97
C ASP A 372 8.17 -24.18 5.97
N VAL A 373 7.54 -24.26 4.80
CA VAL A 373 6.19 -24.82 4.64
C VAL A 373 6.24 -26.22 4.02
N SER A 374 5.43 -27.13 4.59
CA SER A 374 5.24 -28.46 4.02
C SER A 374 4.61 -28.38 2.61
N PRO A 375 4.80 -29.39 1.74
CA PRO A 375 4.19 -29.39 0.42
C PRO A 375 2.68 -29.15 0.47
N ILE A 376 2.19 -28.26 -0.39
CA ILE A 376 0.77 -27.91 -0.51
C ILE A 376 0.29 -28.31 -1.90
N SER A 377 -0.89 -28.95 -1.95
CA SER A 377 -1.57 -29.25 -3.20
C SER A 377 -3.07 -29.03 -3.03
N ASN A 378 -3.61 -28.07 -3.78
CA ASN A 378 -5.04 -27.84 -3.92
C ASN A 378 -5.38 -27.60 -5.41
N ALA A 379 -6.64 -27.27 -5.72
CA ALA A 379 -7.07 -27.18 -7.12
C ALA A 379 -6.42 -26.00 -7.86
N SER A 380 -6.04 -24.92 -7.17
CA SER A 380 -5.41 -23.72 -7.74
C SER A 380 -3.90 -23.70 -7.61
N PHE A 381 -3.31 -24.34 -6.60
CA PHE A 381 -1.89 -24.21 -6.27
C PHE A 381 -1.21 -25.54 -5.97
N GLY A 382 0.03 -25.66 -6.44
CA GLY A 382 0.97 -26.69 -6.04
C GLY A 382 2.28 -26.06 -5.54
N TYR A 383 2.77 -26.51 -4.39
CA TYR A 383 4.06 -26.12 -3.82
C TYR A 383 4.74 -27.33 -3.21
N ASP A 384 6.04 -27.50 -3.50
CA ASP A 384 6.90 -28.50 -2.88
C ASP A 384 8.34 -27.98 -2.83
N ALA A 385 8.80 -27.65 -1.63
CA ALA A 385 10.16 -27.16 -1.39
C ALA A 385 11.25 -28.16 -1.84
N GLY A 386 10.94 -29.47 -1.87
CA GLY A 386 11.84 -30.50 -2.38
C GLY A 386 12.03 -30.46 -3.90
N SER A 387 11.08 -29.87 -4.62
CA SER A 387 11.13 -29.63 -6.06
C SER A 387 11.68 -28.24 -6.39
N SER A 388 11.18 -27.19 -5.71
CA SER A 388 11.68 -25.83 -5.81
C SER A 388 11.30 -25.02 -4.56
N ALA A 389 12.30 -24.50 -3.85
CA ALA A 389 12.09 -23.69 -2.65
C ALA A 389 11.54 -22.28 -2.94
N THR A 390 11.50 -21.84 -4.21
CA THR A 390 11.23 -20.43 -4.56
C THR A 390 10.06 -20.26 -5.54
N GLN A 391 9.39 -21.35 -5.94
CA GLN A 391 8.37 -21.32 -6.99
C GLN A 391 7.08 -22.00 -6.56
N VAL A 392 5.97 -21.38 -6.95
CA VAL A 392 4.61 -21.92 -6.79
C VAL A 392 4.07 -22.26 -8.18
N THR A 393 3.46 -23.44 -8.30
CA THR A 393 2.72 -23.82 -9.50
C THR A 393 1.29 -23.34 -9.38
N VAL A 394 0.82 -22.59 -10.38
CA VAL A 394 -0.59 -22.23 -10.53
C VAL A 394 -1.24 -23.30 -11.41
N ASN A 395 -2.14 -24.09 -10.82
CA ASN A 395 -2.77 -25.25 -11.44
C ASN A 395 -4.04 -24.91 -12.23
N LYS A 396 -4.60 -23.73 -12.01
CA LYS A 396 -5.87 -23.28 -12.58
C LYS A 396 -5.70 -21.91 -13.21
N ASP A 397 -6.33 -21.68 -14.35
CA ASP A 397 -6.36 -20.33 -14.94
C ASP A 397 -7.28 -19.43 -14.09
N GLY A 398 -6.82 -18.21 -13.84
CA GLY A 398 -7.57 -17.24 -13.07
C GLY A 398 -6.74 -16.04 -12.67
N ASP A 399 -7.37 -15.16 -11.90
CA ASP A 399 -6.75 -13.98 -11.33
C ASP A 399 -6.36 -14.25 -9.88
N TYR A 400 -5.15 -13.82 -9.54
CA TYR A 400 -4.51 -14.13 -8.27
C TYR A 400 -3.96 -12.87 -7.63
N LEU A 401 -4.27 -12.69 -6.35
CA LEU A 401 -3.65 -11.67 -5.51
C LEU A 401 -2.44 -12.28 -4.81
N PHE A 402 -1.27 -11.73 -5.07
CA PHE A 402 -0.03 -12.08 -4.38
C PHE A 402 0.29 -10.99 -3.36
N LEU A 403 0.49 -11.40 -2.11
CA LEU A 403 0.90 -10.53 -1.02
C LEU A 403 2.20 -11.09 -0.43
N ALA A 404 3.16 -10.20 -0.19
CA ALA A 404 4.42 -10.51 0.46
C ALA A 404 4.71 -9.41 1.47
N SER A 405 5.36 -9.77 2.58
CA SER A 405 5.62 -8.90 3.73
C SER A 405 7.06 -9.02 4.19
#